data_AF-X0VK88-F1
#
_entry.id   AF-X0VK88-F1
#
_cell.length_a   1.000
_cell.length_b   1.000
_cell.length_c   1.000
_cell.angle_alpha   90.00
_cell.angle_beta   90.00
_cell.angle_gamma   90.00
#
_symmetry.space_group_name_H-M   'P 1'
#
loop_
_entity.id
_entity.type
_entity.pdbx_description
1 polymer ?
#
loop_
_entity_poly.entity_id
_entity_poly.type
_entity_poly.pdbx_seq_one_letter_code
_entity_poly.pdbx_strand_id
1 'polypeptide(L)'
;QLDDAATHATSAGCTILLTDAAGATIYNHGSGSTIEFYSSSFISLQKNTVLMQGGAVAPDVFVVYNCLFDGIYWGSVTGLDAYNVYITKATFGMQDVKAPSTTDRLTVSDCGYGMMVWGPNSLYVTNAVVQRAVTTSFLFNTNVADSYLVDGECDVWNITWAGVCTAEFFRQYTFNMQVVDADGAGILGVTVAMVDNAAGAVFSVATDANGDIAEQIVTYGYYDPANGNVIQPGGVGYTPFTVTLSKAGYITRTIVYAVD
;
A
#
# COMPACT_ATOMS: atom_id res chain seq x y z
N GLN A 1 15.89 10.68 21.93
CA GLN A 1 15.20 11.74 21.20
C GLN A 1 13.77 11.24 21.07
N LEU A 2 12.80 12.03 21.56
CA LEU A 2 11.40 11.62 21.63
C LEU A 2 10.84 11.49 20.21
N ASP A 3 9.92 10.55 20.02
CA ASP A 3 9.33 10.16 18.74
C ASP A 3 8.82 11.38 17.95
N ASP A 4 9.18 11.45 16.67
CA ASP A 4 8.76 12.51 15.74
C ASP A 4 7.81 11.94 14.70
N ALA A 5 6.53 12.26 14.85
CA ALA A 5 5.48 11.82 13.94
C ALA A 5 5.64 12.39 12.52
N ALA A 6 6.27 13.57 12.35
CA ALA A 6 6.41 14.17 11.02
C ALA A 6 7.45 13.45 10.16
N THR A 7 8.45 12.84 10.80
CA THR A 7 9.53 12.10 10.11
C THR A 7 9.43 10.58 10.32
N HIS A 8 8.42 10.12 11.07
CA HIS A 8 8.30 8.75 11.59
C HIS A 8 9.56 8.24 12.29
N ALA A 9 10.40 9.15 12.80
CA ALA A 9 11.62 8.82 13.52
C ALA A 9 11.25 8.45 14.95
N THR A 10 11.37 7.16 15.30
CA THR A 10 11.01 6.67 16.63
C THR A 10 12.17 5.96 17.32
N SER A 11 12.11 5.88 18.65
CA SER A 11 13.12 5.16 19.44
C SER A 11 12.52 4.62 20.75
N ALA A 12 13.30 3.83 21.50
CA ALA A 12 12.92 3.36 22.84
C ALA A 12 11.64 2.48 22.91
N GLY A 13 11.42 1.65 21.89
CA GLY A 13 10.34 0.66 21.93
C GLY A 13 10.60 -0.49 22.90
N CYS A 14 9.64 -1.40 22.99
CA CYS A 14 9.69 -2.56 23.87
C CYS A 14 9.53 -3.86 23.09
N THR A 15 9.84 -4.99 23.76
CA THR A 15 9.53 -6.31 23.24
C THR A 15 8.46 -6.97 24.10
N ILE A 16 7.37 -7.40 23.46
CA ILE A 16 6.32 -8.21 24.07
C ILE A 16 6.42 -9.63 23.55
N LEU A 17 6.64 -10.58 24.45
CA LEU A 17 6.73 -12.01 24.14
C LEU A 17 5.52 -12.76 24.69
N LEU A 18 4.85 -13.50 23.82
CA LEU A 18 3.69 -14.33 24.13
C LEU A 18 4.05 -15.80 23.87
N THR A 19 4.20 -16.57 24.95
CA THR A 19 4.66 -17.97 24.86
C THR A 19 3.53 -18.99 24.68
N ASP A 20 2.30 -18.65 25.10
CA ASP A 20 1.11 -19.49 24.96
C ASP A 20 -0.14 -18.63 24.74
N ALA A 21 -0.38 -18.24 23.48
CA ALA A 21 -1.36 -17.22 23.11
C ALA A 21 -2.13 -17.55 21.83
N ALA A 22 -2.39 -18.84 21.57
CA ALA A 22 -3.14 -19.25 20.39
C ALA A 22 -4.57 -18.70 20.43
N GLY A 23 -4.95 -17.90 19.44
CA GLY A 23 -6.25 -17.23 19.40
C GLY A 23 -6.41 -16.06 20.38
N ALA A 24 -5.35 -15.66 21.09
CA ALA A 24 -5.41 -14.53 22.00
C ALA A 24 -5.46 -13.22 21.22
N THR A 25 -6.18 -12.25 21.78
CA THR A 25 -6.14 -10.85 21.35
C THR A 25 -5.24 -10.08 22.32
N ILE A 26 -4.20 -9.41 21.81
CA ILE A 26 -3.23 -8.70 22.65
C ILE A 26 -3.86 -7.41 23.21
N TYR A 27 -4.61 -6.70 22.38
CA TYR A 27 -5.26 -5.45 22.74
C TYR A 27 -6.74 -5.45 22.35
N ASN A 28 -7.58 -5.13 23.33
CA ASN A 28 -8.96 -4.77 23.12
C ASN A 28 -9.14 -3.31 23.52
N HIS A 29 -9.88 -2.54 22.73
CA HIS A 29 -10.04 -1.11 22.94
C HIS A 29 -11.52 -0.70 22.85
N GLY A 30 -11.87 0.39 23.53
CA GLY A 30 -13.17 1.02 23.38
C GLY A 30 -13.14 2.06 22.26
N SER A 31 -14.30 2.47 21.77
CA SER A 31 -14.41 3.55 20.77
C SER A 31 -13.80 4.86 21.29
N GLY A 32 -13.09 5.55 20.41
CA GLY A 32 -12.35 6.78 20.70
C GLY A 32 -10.99 6.55 21.39
N SER A 33 -10.45 5.33 21.32
CA SER A 33 -9.13 5.04 21.91
C SER A 33 -8.00 5.45 20.97
N THR A 34 -6.89 5.85 21.57
CA THR A 34 -5.61 6.05 20.87
C THR A 34 -4.65 4.96 21.31
N ILE A 35 -4.07 4.25 20.34
CA ILE A 35 -3.01 3.27 20.59
C ILE A 35 -1.84 3.61 19.66
N GLU A 36 -0.66 3.68 20.24
CA GLU A 36 0.56 4.09 19.54
C GLU A 36 1.66 3.08 19.85
N PHE A 37 2.24 2.48 18.81
CA PHE A 37 3.37 1.58 18.91
C PHE A 37 4.54 2.13 18.11
N TYR A 38 5.65 2.29 18.80
CA TYR A 38 6.86 2.87 18.25
C TYR A 38 8.05 1.97 18.51
N SER A 39 8.83 1.66 17.47
CA SER A 39 10.10 0.92 17.57
C SER A 39 10.01 -0.40 18.35
N SER A 40 8.82 -1.02 18.38
CA SER A 40 8.48 -2.14 19.27
C SER A 40 8.37 -3.46 18.52
N SER A 41 8.66 -4.56 19.20
CA SER A 41 8.56 -5.93 18.68
C SER A 41 7.53 -6.74 19.46
N PHE A 42 6.60 -7.34 18.75
CA PHE A 42 5.60 -8.25 19.31
C PHE A 42 5.86 -9.63 18.73
N ILE A 43 6.03 -10.62 19.60
CA ILE A 43 6.41 -11.98 19.20
C ILE A 43 5.46 -12.96 19.87
N SER A 44 4.77 -13.76 19.06
CA SER A 44 4.01 -14.91 19.51
C SER A 44 4.66 -16.18 18.99
N LEU A 45 4.80 -17.18 19.87
CA LEU A 45 5.22 -18.52 19.47
C LEU A 45 4.08 -19.30 18.76
N GLN A 46 2.88 -18.74 18.75
CA GLN A 46 1.71 -19.26 18.05
C GLN A 46 1.45 -18.41 16.81
N LYS A 47 0.97 -19.01 15.72
CA LYS A 47 0.73 -18.29 14.45
C LYS A 47 -0.60 -17.56 14.39
N ASN A 48 -1.51 -17.85 15.32
CA ASN A 48 -2.89 -17.36 15.30
C ASN A 48 -3.17 -16.37 16.44
N THR A 49 -2.21 -15.51 16.76
CA THR A 49 -2.40 -14.44 17.74
C THR A 49 -2.80 -13.16 17.02
N VAL A 50 -3.81 -12.47 17.55
CA VAL A 50 -4.32 -11.24 16.97
C VAL A 50 -3.80 -10.06 17.76
N LEU A 51 -3.25 -9.06 17.10
CA LEU A 51 -2.88 -7.81 17.77
C LEU A 51 -4.12 -7.16 18.37
N MET A 52 -5.17 -7.04 17.56
CA MET A 52 -6.45 -6.42 17.91
C MET A 52 -7.59 -7.15 17.20
N GLN A 53 -8.69 -7.38 17.91
CA GLN A 53 -9.91 -7.98 17.34
C GLN A 53 -11.14 -7.31 17.95
N GLY A 54 -12.01 -6.76 17.10
CA GLY A 54 -13.20 -6.02 17.51
C GLY A 54 -13.29 -4.73 16.73
N GLY A 55 -14.37 -4.57 15.95
CA GLY A 55 -14.50 -3.50 14.97
C GLY A 55 -14.33 -2.13 15.60
N ALA A 56 -13.16 -1.55 15.40
CA ALA A 56 -12.86 -0.17 15.74
C ALA A 56 -13.93 0.73 15.13
N VAL A 57 -14.60 1.50 15.97
CA VAL A 57 -15.63 2.45 15.57
C VAL A 57 -14.96 3.80 15.65
N ALA A 58 -14.78 4.43 14.48
CA ALA A 58 -14.26 5.79 14.39
C ALA A 58 -14.84 6.67 15.52
N PRO A 59 -14.00 7.40 16.28
CA PRO A 59 -12.72 7.96 15.85
C PRO A 59 -11.46 7.31 16.47
N ASP A 60 -11.36 5.97 16.51
CA ASP A 60 -10.14 5.30 16.97
C ASP A 60 -8.91 5.73 16.15
N VAL A 61 -7.77 5.94 16.83
CA VAL A 61 -6.47 6.29 16.22
C VAL A 61 -5.48 5.19 16.56
N PHE A 62 -4.86 4.62 15.53
CA PHE A 62 -3.90 3.55 15.71
C PHE A 62 -2.61 3.81 14.94
N VAL A 63 -1.56 4.20 15.65
CA VAL A 63 -0.28 4.57 15.04
C VAL A 63 0.73 3.46 15.27
N VAL A 64 1.39 3.00 14.20
CA VAL A 64 2.37 1.91 14.28
C VAL A 64 3.59 2.21 13.43
N TYR A 65 4.68 2.66 14.06
CA TYR A 65 5.91 3.01 13.35
C TYR A 65 7.11 2.16 13.77
N ASN A 66 7.85 1.67 12.78
CA ASN A 66 9.11 0.93 12.96
C ASN A 66 8.93 -0.33 13.83
N CYS A 67 7.85 -1.08 13.59
CA CYS A 67 7.46 -2.22 14.44
C CYS A 67 7.59 -3.57 13.74
N LEU A 68 7.81 -4.61 14.54
CA LEU A 68 7.80 -6.02 14.12
C LEU A 68 6.67 -6.78 14.83
N PHE A 69 5.93 -7.58 14.07
CA PHE A 69 4.91 -8.50 14.55
C PHE A 69 5.21 -9.91 14.01
N ASP A 70 5.83 -10.77 14.82
CA ASP A 70 6.13 -12.16 14.45
C ASP A 70 5.13 -13.12 15.10
N GLY A 71 4.45 -13.93 14.31
CA GLY A 71 3.35 -14.80 14.76
C GLY A 71 2.05 -14.06 15.10
N ILE A 72 2.00 -12.75 14.86
CA ILE A 72 0.86 -11.89 15.21
C ILE A 72 0.33 -11.21 13.97
N TYR A 73 -0.98 -11.28 13.75
CA TYR A 73 -1.65 -10.58 12.65
C TYR A 73 -2.55 -9.46 13.15
N TRP A 74 -2.87 -8.52 12.28
CA TRP A 74 -3.75 -7.40 12.61
C TRP A 74 -5.19 -7.71 12.20
N GLY A 75 -6.16 -7.53 13.09
CA GLY A 75 -7.57 -7.81 12.82
C GLY A 75 -8.45 -6.56 13.00
N SER A 76 -9.29 -6.27 12.00
CA SER A 76 -10.35 -5.25 12.05
C SER A 76 -9.92 -3.89 12.60
N VAL A 77 -8.90 -3.30 11.99
CA VAL A 77 -8.29 -2.03 12.41
C VAL A 77 -8.88 -0.85 11.64
N THR A 78 -9.24 0.23 12.33
CA THR A 78 -9.69 1.51 11.73
C THR A 78 -8.78 2.63 12.22
N GLY A 79 -8.58 3.69 11.43
CA GLY A 79 -7.75 4.83 11.85
C GLY A 79 -6.26 4.49 11.93
N LEU A 80 -5.83 3.50 11.16
CA LEU A 80 -4.44 3.05 11.15
C LEU A 80 -3.56 4.10 10.46
N ASP A 81 -2.43 4.41 11.06
CA ASP A 81 -1.31 5.04 10.41
C ASP A 81 -0.05 4.20 10.66
N ALA A 82 0.35 3.44 9.65
CA ALA A 82 1.47 2.51 9.73
C ALA A 82 2.65 2.96 8.87
N TYR A 83 3.85 2.91 9.44
CA TYR A 83 5.10 3.22 8.73
C TYR A 83 6.19 2.21 9.08
N ASN A 84 6.82 1.61 8.08
CA ASN A 84 7.96 0.70 8.25
C ASN A 84 7.63 -0.46 9.22
N VAL A 85 6.66 -1.28 8.83
CA VAL A 85 6.10 -2.35 9.65
C VAL A 85 6.41 -3.71 9.04
N TYR A 86 6.78 -4.66 9.88
CA TYR A 86 7.02 -6.05 9.49
C TYR A 86 5.99 -6.96 10.15
N ILE A 87 5.25 -7.73 9.37
CA ILE A 87 4.34 -8.78 9.86
C ILE A 87 4.80 -10.11 9.29
N THR A 88 5.16 -11.05 10.16
CA THR A 88 5.78 -12.31 9.76
C THR A 88 5.20 -13.52 10.46
N LYS A 89 5.23 -14.69 9.80
CA LYS A 89 4.89 -16.00 10.38
C LYS A 89 3.51 -16.11 11.05
N ALA A 90 2.57 -15.25 10.69
CA ALA A 90 1.23 -15.21 11.26
C ALA A 90 0.19 -15.87 10.33
N THR A 91 -1.04 -16.10 10.81
CA THR A 91 -2.12 -16.61 9.97
C THR A 91 -2.42 -15.64 8.83
N PHE A 92 -2.52 -14.34 9.14
CA PHE A 92 -2.68 -13.26 8.18
C PHE A 92 -1.51 -12.26 8.31
N GLY A 93 -1.22 -11.44 7.31
CA GLY A 93 -0.48 -10.20 7.52
C GLY A 93 -1.40 -9.16 8.13
N MET A 94 -2.27 -8.60 7.28
CA MET A 94 -3.33 -7.68 7.68
C MET A 94 -4.69 -8.26 7.37
N GLN A 95 -5.62 -8.15 8.31
CA GLN A 95 -7.00 -8.60 8.16
C GLN A 95 -7.95 -7.44 8.45
N ASP A 96 -8.76 -7.08 7.45
CA ASP A 96 -9.89 -6.14 7.57
C ASP A 96 -9.49 -4.74 8.05
N VAL A 97 -8.48 -4.15 7.41
CA VAL A 97 -8.12 -2.74 7.66
C VAL A 97 -9.12 -1.82 6.97
N LYS A 98 -9.62 -0.83 7.71
CA LYS A 98 -10.76 0.00 7.35
C LYS A 98 -10.36 1.44 7.16
N ALA A 99 -10.94 2.10 6.17
CA ALA A 99 -10.76 3.53 5.99
C ALA A 99 -11.32 4.32 7.21
N PRO A 100 -10.70 5.46 7.57
CA PRO A 100 -9.44 5.98 7.04
C PRO A 100 -8.26 5.19 7.60
N SER A 101 -7.37 4.69 6.74
CA SER A 101 -6.13 4.03 7.15
C SER A 101 -5.04 4.29 6.11
N THR A 102 -3.84 4.58 6.57
CA THR A 102 -2.62 4.76 5.76
C THR A 102 -1.61 3.69 6.15
N THR A 103 -0.88 3.18 5.17
CA THR A 103 0.18 2.22 5.40
C THR A 103 1.27 2.44 4.39
N ASP A 104 2.48 2.70 4.89
CA ASP A 104 3.68 2.92 4.09
C ASP A 104 4.83 2.02 4.57
N ARG A 105 5.58 1.46 3.62
CA ARG A 105 6.71 0.55 3.88
C ARG A 105 6.32 -0.65 4.74
N LEU A 106 5.32 -1.40 4.29
CA LEU A 106 4.87 -2.63 4.94
C LEU A 106 5.57 -3.86 4.35
N THR A 107 6.11 -4.73 5.18
CA THR A 107 6.54 -6.07 4.76
C THR A 107 5.65 -7.14 5.39
N VAL A 108 4.96 -7.91 4.56
CA VAL A 108 4.23 -9.12 4.97
C VAL A 108 4.98 -10.33 4.44
N SER A 109 5.44 -11.22 5.33
CA SER A 109 6.16 -12.42 4.87
C SER A 109 5.97 -13.68 5.68
N ASP A 110 6.03 -14.83 5.01
CA ASP A 110 5.88 -16.15 5.64
C ASP A 110 4.53 -16.33 6.38
N CYS A 111 3.51 -15.55 6.00
CA CYS A 111 2.17 -15.61 6.55
C CYS A 111 1.30 -16.63 5.79
N GLY A 112 0.26 -17.17 6.43
CA GLY A 112 -0.73 -18.03 5.78
C GLY A 112 -1.43 -17.31 4.62
N TYR A 113 -1.89 -16.11 4.90
CA TYR A 113 -2.51 -15.15 3.98
C TYR A 113 -1.75 -13.83 4.06
N GLY A 114 -1.54 -13.14 2.94
CA GLY A 114 -0.90 -11.82 2.91
C GLY A 114 -1.82 -10.75 3.52
N MET A 115 -2.67 -10.14 2.71
CA MET A 115 -3.65 -9.15 3.18
C MET A 115 -5.08 -9.61 2.88
N MET A 116 -6.00 -9.36 3.79
CA MET A 116 -7.42 -9.70 3.63
C MET A 116 -8.29 -8.47 3.86
N VAL A 117 -9.32 -8.29 3.04
CA VAL A 117 -10.34 -7.24 3.19
C VAL A 117 -11.72 -7.89 3.24
N TRP A 118 -12.58 -7.39 4.14
CA TRP A 118 -13.96 -7.84 4.27
C TRP A 118 -14.93 -6.65 4.22
N GLY A 119 -16.08 -6.83 3.59
CA GLY A 119 -17.18 -5.85 3.65
C GLY A 119 -16.82 -4.59 2.87
N PRO A 120 -17.54 -3.47 3.05
CA PRO A 120 -17.40 -2.26 2.22
C PRO A 120 -16.10 -1.47 2.42
N ASN A 121 -15.06 -2.13 2.94
CA ASN A 121 -13.74 -1.57 3.17
C ASN A 121 -12.89 -1.64 1.90
N SER A 122 -11.85 -0.82 1.83
CA SER A 122 -10.80 -0.86 0.83
C SER A 122 -9.44 -1.08 1.49
N LEU A 123 -8.52 -1.66 0.73
CA LEU A 123 -7.10 -1.67 1.07
C LEU A 123 -6.41 -0.53 0.34
N TYR A 124 -5.64 0.29 1.04
CA TYR A 124 -4.75 1.29 0.42
C TYR A 124 -3.38 1.19 1.10
N VAL A 125 -2.39 0.67 0.37
CA VAL A 125 -1.03 0.44 0.91
C VAL A 125 0.01 0.94 -0.09
N THR A 126 1.03 1.63 0.42
CA THR A 126 2.17 2.13 -0.35
C THR A 126 3.46 1.41 0.04
N ASN A 127 4.38 1.25 -0.91
CA ASN A 127 5.72 0.69 -0.69
C ASN A 127 5.71 -0.67 0.02
N ALA A 128 4.75 -1.53 -0.32
CA ALA A 128 4.57 -2.81 0.36
C ALA A 128 5.38 -3.93 -0.28
N VAL A 129 5.84 -4.89 0.52
CA VAL A 129 6.41 -6.15 0.05
C VAL A 129 5.59 -7.30 0.63
N VAL A 130 4.89 -8.04 -0.23
CA VAL A 130 4.15 -9.26 0.15
C VAL A 130 4.86 -10.47 -0.44
N GLN A 131 5.52 -11.26 0.39
CA GLN A 131 6.34 -12.37 -0.09
C GLN A 131 6.12 -13.65 0.73
N ARG A 132 6.29 -14.81 0.09
CA ARG A 132 6.17 -16.13 0.72
C ARG A 132 4.85 -16.31 1.48
N ALA A 133 3.77 -15.72 0.97
CA ALA A 133 2.43 -15.99 1.46
C ALA A 133 2.07 -17.44 1.09
N VAL A 134 1.72 -18.26 2.07
CA VAL A 134 1.61 -19.72 1.88
C VAL A 134 0.36 -20.09 1.08
N THR A 135 -0.75 -19.37 1.27
CA THR A 135 -2.05 -19.69 0.65
C THR A 135 -2.43 -18.69 -0.42
N THR A 136 -2.42 -17.40 -0.09
CA THR A 136 -2.82 -16.32 -1.00
C THR A 136 -2.17 -15.02 -0.56
N SER A 137 -1.84 -14.17 -1.53
CA SER A 137 -1.22 -12.87 -1.27
C SER A 137 -2.28 -11.84 -0.90
N PHE A 138 -3.43 -11.91 -1.55
CA PHE A 138 -4.56 -11.02 -1.28
C PHE A 138 -5.87 -11.82 -1.23
N LEU A 139 -6.71 -11.53 -0.24
CA LEU A 139 -8.03 -12.15 -0.07
C LEU A 139 -9.10 -11.06 0.01
N PHE A 140 -9.93 -10.96 -1.02
CA PHE A 140 -11.05 -10.02 -1.07
C PHE A 140 -12.34 -10.79 -0.85
N ASN A 141 -13.05 -10.49 0.24
CA ASN A 141 -14.30 -11.15 0.58
C ASN A 141 -15.53 -10.39 0.02
N THR A 142 -16.70 -10.63 0.60
CA THR A 142 -17.97 -10.10 0.13
C THR A 142 -18.06 -8.58 0.29
N ASN A 143 -18.62 -7.89 -0.70
CA ASN A 143 -18.90 -6.45 -0.73
C ASN A 143 -17.68 -5.54 -0.53
N VAL A 144 -16.49 -5.96 -0.95
CA VAL A 144 -15.28 -5.13 -0.90
C VAL A 144 -15.38 -3.94 -1.86
N ALA A 145 -14.83 -2.81 -1.45
CA ALA A 145 -14.61 -1.64 -2.29
C ALA A 145 -13.25 -1.74 -3.00
N ASP A 146 -13.08 -0.94 -4.05
CA ASP A 146 -11.84 -0.91 -4.82
C ASP A 146 -10.63 -0.66 -3.92
N SER A 147 -9.55 -1.38 -4.23
CA SER A 147 -8.37 -1.47 -3.39
C SER A 147 -7.12 -1.18 -4.21
N TYR A 148 -6.09 -0.63 -3.57
CA TYR A 148 -4.94 -0.03 -4.24
C TYR A 148 -3.65 -0.44 -3.54
N LEU A 149 -2.72 -0.94 -4.33
CA LEU A 149 -1.34 -1.18 -3.93
C LEU A 149 -0.42 -0.32 -4.79
N VAL A 150 0.19 0.69 -4.18
CA VAL A 150 1.08 1.65 -4.85
C VAL A 150 2.54 1.30 -4.52
N ASP A 151 3.39 1.21 -5.54
CA ASP A 151 4.81 0.83 -5.39
C ASP A 151 5.00 -0.47 -4.60
N GLY A 152 4.08 -1.41 -4.79
CA GLY A 152 4.06 -2.67 -4.08
C GLY A 152 4.64 -3.82 -4.89
N GLU A 153 5.42 -4.65 -4.22
CA GLU A 153 6.01 -5.86 -4.76
C GLU A 153 5.37 -7.11 -4.17
N CYS A 154 5.15 -8.10 -5.04
CA CYS A 154 4.66 -9.39 -4.63
C CYS A 154 5.39 -10.50 -5.38
N ASP A 155 5.89 -11.51 -4.66
CA ASP A 155 6.58 -12.64 -5.29
C ASP A 155 5.63 -13.54 -6.08
N VAL A 156 4.37 -13.62 -5.66
CA VAL A 156 3.30 -14.34 -6.34
C VAL A 156 2.00 -13.53 -6.26
N TRP A 157 1.49 -13.07 -7.40
CA TRP A 157 0.19 -12.41 -7.51
C TRP A 157 -0.96 -13.43 -7.45
N ASN A 158 -1.14 -14.06 -6.30
CA ASN A 158 -2.25 -14.96 -6.03
C ASN A 158 -3.35 -14.22 -5.24
N ILE A 159 -4.49 -14.01 -5.88
CA ILE A 159 -5.61 -13.25 -5.37
C ILE A 159 -6.81 -14.16 -5.25
N THR A 160 -7.40 -14.20 -4.07
CA THR A 160 -8.60 -14.99 -3.82
C THR A 160 -9.80 -14.06 -3.69
N TRP A 161 -10.77 -14.26 -4.56
CA TRP A 161 -12.07 -13.59 -4.51
C TRP A 161 -13.08 -14.52 -3.84
N ALA A 162 -13.43 -14.20 -2.60
CA ALA A 162 -14.36 -14.99 -1.79
C ALA A 162 -15.73 -14.30 -1.69
N GLY A 163 -16.80 -15.10 -1.72
CA GLY A 163 -18.17 -14.59 -1.65
C GLY A 163 -18.58 -13.78 -2.88
N VAL A 164 -19.48 -12.81 -2.70
CA VAL A 164 -19.92 -11.90 -3.77
C VAL A 164 -19.07 -10.63 -3.70
N CYS A 165 -18.02 -10.57 -4.51
CA CYS A 165 -17.15 -9.41 -4.64
C CYS A 165 -17.27 -8.85 -6.06
N THR A 166 -17.19 -7.53 -6.19
CA THR A 166 -17.15 -6.81 -7.48
C THR A 166 -16.05 -5.75 -7.51
N ALA A 167 -15.16 -5.76 -6.51
CA ALA A 167 -14.09 -4.79 -6.39
C ALA A 167 -13.01 -5.00 -7.46
N GLU A 168 -12.34 -3.91 -7.82
CA GLU A 168 -11.10 -3.94 -8.56
C GLU A 168 -9.92 -3.76 -7.59
N PHE A 169 -8.88 -4.58 -7.75
CA PHE A 169 -7.62 -4.43 -7.02
C PHE A 169 -6.53 -3.89 -7.95
N PHE A 170 -6.17 -2.63 -7.77
CA PHE A 170 -5.26 -1.90 -8.63
C PHE A 170 -3.81 -2.06 -8.18
N ARG A 171 -2.94 -2.43 -9.14
CA ARG A 171 -1.48 -2.29 -9.01
C ARG A 171 -1.10 -0.94 -9.61
N GLN A 172 -0.51 -0.07 -8.80
CA GLN A 172 -0.18 1.30 -9.17
C GLN A 172 1.27 1.63 -8.81
N TYR A 173 1.77 2.70 -9.39
CA TYR A 173 3.13 3.17 -9.17
C TYR A 173 3.18 4.68 -9.10
N THR A 174 4.11 5.19 -8.30
CA THR A 174 4.48 6.59 -8.36
C THR A 174 5.26 6.86 -9.64
N PHE A 175 4.98 8.01 -10.24
CA PHE A 175 5.69 8.52 -11.40
C PHE A 175 6.22 9.91 -11.07
N ASN A 176 7.55 10.00 -11.02
CA ASN A 176 8.29 11.22 -10.80
C ASN A 176 9.21 11.47 -12.00
N MET A 177 9.37 12.73 -12.38
CA MET A 177 10.22 13.11 -13.51
C MET A 177 10.86 14.48 -13.28
N GLN A 178 12.16 14.54 -13.53
CA GLN A 178 12.93 15.77 -13.60
C GLN A 178 13.33 16.04 -15.05
N VAL A 179 13.10 17.27 -15.52
CA VAL A 179 13.53 17.73 -16.84
C VAL A 179 14.65 18.75 -16.68
N VAL A 180 15.84 18.37 -17.12
CA VAL A 180 17.06 19.20 -17.06
C VAL A 180 17.59 19.53 -18.45
N ASP A 181 18.37 20.60 -18.56
CA ASP A 181 19.15 20.91 -19.75
C ASP A 181 20.46 20.09 -19.81
N ALA A 182 21.30 20.39 -20.82
CA ALA A 182 22.55 19.67 -21.05
C ALA A 182 23.59 19.88 -19.92
N ASP A 183 23.46 20.96 -19.14
CA ASP A 183 24.34 21.29 -18.02
C ASP A 183 23.78 20.76 -16.68
N GLY A 184 22.60 20.12 -16.70
CA GLY A 184 21.93 19.57 -15.53
C GLY A 184 21.05 20.58 -14.77
N ALA A 185 20.81 21.77 -15.31
CA ALA A 185 19.93 22.74 -14.69
C ALA A 185 18.45 22.43 -14.98
N GLY A 186 17.61 22.49 -13.94
CA GLY A 186 16.17 22.26 -14.04
C GLY A 186 15.48 23.23 -14.99
N ILE A 187 14.58 22.71 -15.84
CA ILE A 187 13.84 23.52 -16.81
C ILE A 187 12.42 23.76 -16.29
N LEU A 188 12.15 24.98 -15.81
CA LEU A 188 10.81 25.41 -15.37
C LEU A 188 9.77 25.43 -16.50
N GLY A 189 8.55 24.97 -16.22
CA GLY A 189 7.40 25.16 -17.11
C GLY A 189 7.42 24.30 -18.38
N VAL A 190 8.10 23.16 -18.35
CA VAL A 190 7.94 22.12 -19.38
C VAL A 190 6.63 21.39 -19.10
N THR A 191 5.74 21.33 -20.10
CA THR A 191 4.55 20.50 -20.01
C THR A 191 4.95 19.04 -20.20
N VAL A 192 4.69 18.23 -19.16
CA VAL A 192 4.83 16.78 -19.14
C VAL A 192 3.43 16.18 -19.22
N ALA A 193 3.11 15.61 -20.38
CA ALA A 193 1.82 14.96 -20.61
C ALA A 193 2.02 13.46 -20.81
N MET A 194 1.28 12.65 -20.06
CA MET A 194 1.27 11.20 -20.21
C MET A 194 -0.07 10.76 -20.80
N VAL A 195 0.01 9.93 -21.84
CA VAL A 195 -1.12 9.16 -22.37
C VAL A 195 -0.86 7.67 -22.23
N ASP A 196 -1.93 6.89 -22.08
CA ASP A 196 -1.86 5.43 -22.07
C ASP A 196 -1.77 4.82 -23.47
N ASN A 197 -1.71 3.49 -23.52
CA ASN A 197 -1.65 2.73 -24.76
C ASN A 197 -2.90 2.86 -25.66
N ALA A 198 -4.05 3.27 -25.10
CA ALA A 198 -5.27 3.58 -25.82
C ALA A 198 -5.36 5.06 -26.24
N ALA A 199 -4.29 5.84 -26.03
CA ALA A 199 -4.23 7.30 -26.21
C ALA A 199 -5.18 8.10 -25.29
N GLY A 200 -5.66 7.49 -24.20
CA GLY A 200 -6.35 8.18 -23.11
C GLY A 200 -5.37 9.05 -22.33
N ALA A 201 -5.78 10.28 -22.00
CA ALA A 201 -4.98 11.18 -21.18
C ALA A 201 -4.91 10.66 -19.74
N VAL A 202 -3.69 10.47 -19.22
CA VAL A 202 -3.45 10.06 -17.83
C VAL A 202 -3.27 11.30 -16.96
N PHE A 203 -2.31 12.16 -17.32
CA PHE A 203 -2.10 13.46 -16.68
C PHE A 203 -1.42 14.45 -17.63
N SER A 204 -1.47 15.73 -17.26
CA SER A 204 -0.71 16.80 -17.92
C SER A 204 -0.37 17.87 -16.89
N VAL A 205 0.92 17.98 -16.57
CA VAL A 205 1.43 18.88 -15.51
C VAL A 205 2.65 19.65 -16.02
N ALA A 206 2.99 20.76 -15.37
CA ALA A 206 4.17 21.55 -15.69
C ALA A 206 5.27 21.32 -14.65
N THR A 207 6.53 21.32 -15.09
CA THR A 207 7.68 21.28 -14.19
C THR A 207 7.83 22.57 -13.37
N ASP A 208 8.36 22.44 -12.17
CA ASP A 208 8.70 23.54 -11.27
C ASP A 208 10.10 24.14 -11.55
N ALA A 209 10.59 25.02 -10.68
CA ALA A 209 11.87 25.72 -10.87
C ALA A 209 13.09 24.78 -10.84
N ASN A 210 12.97 23.61 -10.22
CA ASN A 210 14.01 22.58 -10.18
C ASN A 210 13.88 21.60 -11.35
N GLY A 211 12.88 21.79 -12.22
CA GLY A 211 12.58 20.91 -13.34
C GLY A 211 11.74 19.70 -12.96
N ASP A 212 11.22 19.63 -11.73
CA ASP A 212 10.47 18.49 -11.22
C ASP A 212 8.97 18.64 -11.50
N ILE A 213 8.29 17.55 -11.80
CA ILE A 213 6.82 17.51 -11.73
C ILE A 213 6.37 17.18 -10.31
N ALA A 214 5.15 17.59 -9.94
CA ALA A 214 4.49 17.01 -8.77
C ALA A 214 4.30 15.50 -9.00
N GLU A 215 4.50 14.70 -7.96
CA GLU A 215 4.33 13.23 -8.02
C GLU A 215 2.96 12.86 -8.60
N GLN A 216 2.95 11.89 -9.50
CA GLN A 216 1.75 11.34 -10.09
C GLN A 216 1.62 9.88 -9.68
N ILE A 217 0.38 9.36 -9.63
CA ILE A 217 0.12 7.93 -9.49
C ILE A 217 -0.39 7.43 -10.84
N VAL A 218 0.24 6.38 -11.37
CA VAL A 218 -0.14 5.72 -12.61
C VAL A 218 -0.55 4.28 -12.33
N THR A 219 -1.57 3.80 -13.05
CA THR A 219 -2.07 2.43 -12.88
C THR A 219 -1.32 1.49 -13.81
N TYR A 220 -0.82 0.36 -13.33
CA TYR A 220 -0.25 -0.65 -14.23
C TYR A 220 -1.33 -1.57 -14.80
N GLY A 221 -2.29 -1.92 -13.94
CA GLY A 221 -3.25 -2.99 -14.17
C GLY A 221 -4.19 -3.12 -12.97
N TYR A 222 -5.26 -3.88 -13.12
CA TYR A 222 -6.08 -4.29 -11.99
C TYR A 222 -6.45 -5.76 -12.08
N TYR A 223 -6.82 -6.33 -10.95
CA TYR A 223 -7.39 -7.67 -10.86
C TYR A 223 -8.86 -7.56 -10.47
N ASP A 224 -9.67 -8.50 -10.95
CA ASP A 224 -11.09 -8.55 -10.62
C ASP A 224 -11.58 -10.00 -10.45
N PRO A 225 -12.76 -10.21 -9.85
CA PRO A 225 -13.36 -11.54 -9.66
C PRO A 225 -13.62 -12.32 -10.95
N ALA A 226 -13.88 -11.65 -12.07
CA ALA A 226 -14.19 -12.30 -13.34
C ALA A 226 -12.94 -12.89 -14.00
N ASN A 227 -11.78 -12.29 -13.75
CA ASN A 227 -10.49 -12.62 -14.36
C ASN A 227 -9.48 -13.24 -13.36
N GLY A 228 -9.81 -13.27 -12.07
CA GLY A 228 -9.03 -13.93 -11.04
C GLY A 228 -7.64 -13.31 -10.86
N ASN A 229 -6.59 -14.11 -11.11
CA ASN A 229 -5.18 -13.70 -10.97
C ASN A 229 -4.61 -13.13 -12.28
N VAL A 230 -5.42 -12.95 -13.31
CA VAL A 230 -4.98 -12.39 -14.58
C VAL A 230 -5.19 -10.88 -14.53
N ILE A 231 -4.10 -10.14 -14.62
CA ILE A 231 -4.17 -8.69 -14.62
C ILE A 231 -4.87 -8.18 -15.88
N GLN A 232 -5.80 -7.26 -15.70
CA GLN A 232 -6.55 -6.61 -16.76
C GLN A 232 -5.98 -5.22 -17.04
N PRO A 233 -5.90 -4.83 -18.33
CA PRO A 233 -5.85 -3.43 -18.67
C PRO A 233 -7.22 -2.84 -18.35
N GLY A 234 -7.28 -1.70 -17.69
CA GLY A 234 -8.53 -0.96 -17.52
C GLY A 234 -8.69 0.12 -18.57
N GLY A 235 -9.75 0.90 -18.40
CA GLY A 235 -10.20 1.81 -19.44
C GLY A 235 -9.17 2.87 -19.83
N VAL A 236 -8.51 3.49 -18.85
CA VAL A 236 -7.51 4.56 -19.06
C VAL A 236 -6.37 4.41 -18.07
N GLY A 237 -5.13 4.65 -18.52
CA GLY A 237 -3.95 4.69 -17.68
C GLY A 237 -3.24 3.35 -17.53
N TYR A 238 -2.96 2.64 -18.62
CA TYR A 238 -2.23 1.36 -18.60
C TYR A 238 -1.00 1.40 -19.52
N THR A 239 0.03 0.66 -19.09
CA THR A 239 1.30 0.51 -19.81
C THR A 239 1.13 -0.17 -21.18
N PRO A 240 1.97 0.16 -22.20
CA PRO A 240 3.00 1.18 -22.18
C PRO A 240 2.41 2.60 -22.24
N PHE A 241 3.02 3.50 -21.48
CA PHE A 241 2.71 4.92 -21.47
C PHE A 241 3.54 5.66 -22.51
N THR A 242 2.97 6.71 -23.08
CA THR A 242 3.71 7.68 -23.88
C THR A 242 3.77 9.01 -23.15
N VAL A 243 4.97 9.44 -22.77
CA VAL A 243 5.23 10.73 -22.13
C VAL A 243 5.73 11.71 -23.17
N THR A 244 5.05 12.86 -23.28
CA THR A 244 5.44 13.96 -24.17
C THR A 244 5.88 15.16 -23.35
N LEU A 245 7.08 15.65 -23.63
CA LEU A 245 7.66 16.85 -23.05
C LEU A 245 7.58 17.97 -24.08
N SER A 246 6.95 19.09 -23.72
CA SER A 246 6.81 20.23 -24.63
C SER A 246 7.00 21.55 -23.92
N LYS A 247 7.76 22.46 -24.55
CA LYS A 247 7.97 23.84 -24.11
C LYS A 247 8.34 24.71 -25.31
N ALA A 248 7.79 25.92 -25.39
CA ALA A 248 8.13 26.85 -26.47
C ALA A 248 9.63 27.16 -26.48
N GLY A 249 10.25 27.11 -27.67
CA GLY A 249 11.70 27.28 -27.82
C GLY A 249 12.53 26.02 -27.59
N TYR A 250 11.90 24.89 -27.23
CA TYR A 250 12.55 23.59 -27.07
C TYR A 250 12.02 22.58 -28.09
N ILE A 251 12.81 21.54 -28.37
CA ILE A 251 12.38 20.41 -29.18
C ILE A 251 11.45 19.53 -28.35
N THR A 252 10.25 19.24 -28.86
CA THR A 252 9.33 18.28 -28.24
C THR A 252 9.97 16.90 -28.18
N ARG A 253 9.91 16.25 -27.02
CA ARG A 253 10.40 14.88 -26.82
C ARG A 253 9.26 13.95 -26.49
N THR A 254 9.33 12.72 -27.00
CA THR A 254 8.39 11.66 -26.69
C THR A 254 9.17 10.44 -26.21
N ILE A 255 8.74 9.88 -25.09
CA ILE A 255 9.35 8.74 -24.43
C ILE A 255 8.27 7.69 -24.25
N VAL A 256 8.56 6.44 -24.63
CA VAL A 256 7.68 5.31 -24.31
C VAL A 256 8.18 4.68 -23.02
N TYR A 257 7.29 4.56 -22.04
CA TYR A 257 7.59 4.00 -20.73
C TYR A 257 6.74 2.76 -20.51
N ALA A 258 7.41 1.61 -20.37
CA ALA A 258 6.76 0.36 -20.00
C ALA A 258 7.02 0.09 -18.51
N VAL A 259 5.96 -0.11 -17.75
CA VAL A 259 6.01 -0.57 -16.36
C VAL A 259 5.96 -2.10 -16.34
N ASP A 260 6.75 -2.75 -15.47
CA ASP A 260 6.77 -4.20 -15.22
C ASP A 260 6.37 -4.59 -13.77
#